data_AF-A0A0E3PMJ0-F1
#
_entry.id   AF-A0A0E3PMJ0-F1
#
_cell.length_a   1.000
_cell.length_b   1.000
_cell.length_c   1.000
_cell.angle_alpha   90.00
_cell.angle_beta   90.00
_cell.angle_gamma   90.00
#
_symmetry.space_group_name_H-M   'P 1'
#
loop_
_entity.id
_entity.type
_entity.pdbx_description
1 polymer ?
#
loop_
_entity_poly.entity_id
_entity_poly.type
_entity_poly.pdbx_seq_one_letter_code
_entity_poly.pdbx_strand_id
1 'polypeptide(L)'
;MKAGPSGGIYGIVFGIIPSSVLVEASEGGRCERVSYKIEINNSKSEAQDLTVVEHLYGDWKILESSDKYRRLMLLQLNSVTVPAKGTITITDTAENRF
;
A
#
# COMPACT_ATOMS: atom_id res chain seq x y z
N MET A 1 11.19 43.29 -20.24
CA MET A 1 10.04 42.58 -19.64
C MET A 1 10.56 41.29 -19.05
N LYS A 2 10.46 41.11 -17.73
CA LYS A 2 10.93 39.89 -17.03
C LYS A 2 9.74 38.94 -16.96
N ALA A 3 9.80 37.80 -17.63
CA ALA A 3 8.79 36.76 -17.49
C ALA A 3 8.78 36.29 -16.02
N GLY A 4 7.63 36.39 -15.36
CA GLY A 4 7.42 35.83 -14.03
C GLY A 4 7.45 34.30 -14.09
N PRO A 5 7.67 33.61 -12.96
CA PRO A 5 7.67 32.16 -12.92
C PRO A 5 6.30 31.65 -13.40
N SER A 6 6.32 30.85 -14.47
CA SER A 6 5.16 30.11 -14.95
C SER A 6 4.67 29.22 -13.79
N GLY A 7 3.46 29.49 -13.30
CA GLY A 7 2.81 28.68 -12.28
C GLY A 7 2.68 27.24 -12.78
N GLY A 8 3.57 26.36 -12.30
CA GLY A 8 3.44 24.93 -12.50
C GLY A 8 2.23 24.45 -11.71
N ILE A 9 1.32 23.73 -12.37
CA ILE A 9 0.37 22.88 -11.66
C ILE A 9 1.24 21.86 -10.91
N TYR A 10 1.25 21.91 -9.58
CA TYR A 10 1.85 20.87 -8.74
C TYR A 10 0.99 19.61 -8.91
N GLY A 11 1.24 18.85 -9.99
CA GLY A 11 0.53 17.62 -10.27
C GLY A 11 0.80 16.60 -9.17
N ILE A 12 -0.23 15.84 -8.79
CA ILE A 12 -0.08 14.70 -7.89
C ILE A 12 0.86 13.70 -8.57
N VAL A 13 2.04 13.51 -7.98
CA VAL A 13 3.14 12.73 -8.56
C VAL A 13 2.92 11.21 -8.37
N PHE A 14 2.15 10.84 -7.35
CA PHE A 14 1.68 9.48 -7.10
C PHE A 14 0.22 9.49 -6.67
N GLY A 15 -0.62 8.70 -7.35
CA GLY A 15 -1.96 8.38 -6.87
C GLY A 15 -1.90 7.09 -6.06
N ILE A 16 -2.39 7.10 -4.82
CA ILE A 16 -2.54 5.90 -4.00
C ILE A 16 -4.02 5.78 -3.67
N ILE A 17 -4.63 4.68 -4.08
CA ILE A 17 -6.04 4.38 -3.80
C ILE A 17 -6.07 3.09 -2.96
N PRO A 18 -6.05 3.20 -1.63
CA PRO A 18 -6.16 2.04 -0.75
C PRO A 18 -7.62 1.60 -0.65
N SER A 19 -7.84 0.30 -0.58
CA SER A 19 -9.13 -0.30 -0.22
C SER A 19 -8.92 -1.53 0.65
N SER A 20 -9.80 -1.72 1.63
CA SER A 20 -9.78 -2.85 2.56
C SER A 20 -11.17 -3.45 2.68
N VAL A 21 -11.24 -4.78 2.73
CA VAL A 21 -12.49 -5.53 2.95
C VAL A 21 -12.28 -6.47 4.13
N LEU A 22 -13.17 -6.39 5.13
CA LEU A 22 -13.25 -7.41 6.18
C LEU A 22 -13.82 -8.69 5.54
N VAL A 23 -13.01 -9.74 5.49
CA VAL A 23 -13.41 -10.99 4.83
C VAL A 23 -14.10 -11.91 5.84
N GLU A 24 -13.54 -12.06 7.04
CA GLU A 24 -14.08 -12.93 8.09
C GLU A 24 -13.78 -12.36 9.49
N ALA A 25 -14.77 -12.42 10.38
CA ALA A 25 -14.59 -12.20 11.82
C ALA A 25 -15.07 -13.46 12.56
N SER A 26 -14.24 -13.97 13.48
CA SER A 26 -14.62 -15.13 14.29
C SER A 26 -15.70 -14.76 15.31
N GLU A 27 -16.67 -15.67 15.52
CA GLU A 27 -17.64 -15.55 16.63
C GLU A 27 -16.88 -15.46 17.97
N GLY A 28 -16.98 -14.31 18.63
CA GLY A 28 -16.27 -14.00 19.87
C GLY A 28 -15.07 -13.05 19.74
N GLY A 29 -14.76 -12.52 18.55
CA GLY A 29 -13.81 -11.41 18.36
C GLY A 29 -12.32 -11.78 18.57
N ARG A 30 -11.99 -13.07 18.58
CA ARG A 30 -10.61 -13.55 18.86
C ARG A 30 -9.68 -13.48 17.65
N CYS A 31 -10.27 -13.34 16.47
CA CYS A 31 -9.56 -13.37 15.20
C CYS A 31 -10.36 -12.64 14.12
N GLU A 32 -9.69 -11.78 13.38
CA GLU A 32 -10.20 -11.09 12.19
C GLU A 32 -9.28 -11.33 11.00
N ARG A 33 -9.86 -11.54 9.83
CA ARG A 33 -9.14 -11.63 8.55
C ARG A 33 -9.54 -10.45 7.66
N VAL A 34 -8.55 -9.68 7.26
CA VAL A 34 -8.71 -8.50 6.40
C VAL A 34 -7.90 -8.70 5.13
N SER A 35 -8.53 -8.44 4.00
CA SER A 35 -7.85 -8.39 2.71
C SER A 35 -7.73 -6.94 2.25
N TYR A 36 -6.53 -6.59 1.83
CA TYR A 36 -6.14 -5.28 1.37
C TYR A 36 -5.87 -5.32 -0.13
N LYS A 37 -6.31 -4.28 -0.83
CA LYS A 37 -5.96 -4.02 -2.21
C LYS A 37 -5.55 -2.56 -2.34
N ILE A 38 -4.29 -2.35 -2.69
CA ILE A 38 -3.70 -1.02 -2.82
C ILE A 38 -3.32 -0.82 -4.29
N GLU A 39 -3.94 0.15 -4.95
CA GLU A 39 -3.55 0.57 -6.29
C GLU A 39 -2.63 1.79 -6.20
N ILE A 40 -1.47 1.71 -6.87
CA ILE A 40 -0.47 2.78 -6.90
C ILE A 40 -0.19 3.16 -8.33
N ASN A 41 -0.48 4.42 -8.68
CA ASN A 41 -0.17 5.01 -9.98
C ASN A 41 1.04 5.94 -9.87
N ASN A 42 2.02 5.75 -10.76
CA ASN A 42 3.17 6.62 -10.91
C ASN A 42 3.01 7.48 -12.17
N SER A 43 2.78 8.78 -11.99
CA SER A 43 2.65 9.72 -13.10
C SER A 43 3.99 10.26 -13.60
N LYS A 44 5.14 9.86 -13.03
CA LYS A 44 6.47 10.25 -13.49
C LYS A 44 6.87 9.52 -14.78
N SER A 45 7.85 10.09 -15.48
CA SER A 45 8.48 9.49 -16.67
C SER A 45 9.53 8.42 -16.36
N GLU A 46 9.76 8.12 -15.08
CA GLU A 46 10.74 7.15 -14.60
C GLU A 46 10.09 6.18 -13.60
N ALA A 47 10.63 4.96 -13.51
CA ALA A 47 10.21 3.99 -12.52
C ALA A 47 10.61 4.46 -11.11
N GLN A 48 9.87 4.03 -10.09
CA GLN A 48 10.03 4.48 -8.72
C GLN A 48 9.96 3.32 -7.76
N ASP A 49 10.98 3.20 -6.92
CA ASP A 49 10.99 2.26 -5.82
C ASP A 49 10.27 2.87 -4.62
N LEU A 50 9.25 2.17 -4.14
CA LEU A 50 8.44 2.58 -3.01
C LEU A 50 8.51 1.51 -1.91
N THR A 51 8.44 1.98 -0.67
CA THR A 51 8.16 1.14 0.48
C THR A 51 6.74 1.43 0.94
N VAL A 52 5.86 0.45 0.82
CA VAL A 52 4.50 0.53 1.37
C VAL A 52 4.55 0.00 2.80
N VAL A 53 4.10 0.82 3.74
CA VAL A 53 4.09 0.48 5.16
C VAL A 53 2.64 0.35 5.61
N GLU A 54 2.26 -0.82 6.10
CA GLU A 54 0.94 -1.06 6.67
C GLU A 54 1.06 -1.35 8.17
N HIS A 55 0.19 -0.71 8.96
CA HIS A 55 0.15 -0.85 10.40
C HIS A 55 -0.86 -1.95 10.76
N LEU A 56 -0.35 -3.11 11.17
CA LEU A 56 -1.17 -4.24 11.60
C LEU A 56 -1.06 -4.37 13.13
N TYR A 57 -2.21 -4.45 13.80
CA TYR A 57 -2.32 -4.48 15.26
C TYR A 57 -2.47 -5.91 15.79
N GLY A 58 -2.06 -6.16 17.05
CA GLY A 58 -2.17 -7.46 17.71
C GLY A 58 -1.16 -8.50 17.22
N ASP A 59 -1.43 -9.78 17.49
CA ASP A 59 -0.65 -10.90 16.97
C ASP A 59 -1.11 -11.20 15.54
N TRP A 60 -0.45 -10.57 14.57
CA TRP A 60 -0.83 -10.68 13.15
C TRP A 60 0.10 -11.57 12.34
N LYS A 61 -0.44 -12.18 11.27
CA LYS A 61 0.37 -12.87 10.25
C LYS A 61 -0.20 -12.66 8.85
N ILE A 62 0.70 -12.58 7.88
CA ILE A 62 0.34 -12.59 6.46
C ILE A 62 0.17 -14.03 6.03
N LEU A 63 -1.01 -14.30 5.50
CA LEU A 63 -1.37 -15.61 4.96
C LEU A 63 -0.97 -15.73 3.50
N GLU A 64 -1.22 -14.65 2.74
CA GLU A 64 -0.99 -14.55 1.31
C GLU A 64 -0.47 -13.14 1.00
N SER A 65 0.55 -13.06 0.13
CA SER A 65 1.11 -11.79 -0.34
C SER A 65 1.55 -11.94 -1.79
N SER A 66 1.30 -10.91 -2.60
CA SER A 66 1.80 -10.82 -3.98
C SER A 66 3.27 -10.45 -4.05
N ASP A 67 3.83 -9.86 -2.99
CA ASP A 67 5.13 -9.19 -3.01
C ASP A 67 6.04 -9.64 -1.85
N LYS A 68 7.34 -9.35 -1.96
CA LYS A 68 8.27 -9.60 -0.86
C LYS A 68 7.96 -8.63 0.27
N TYR A 69 7.77 -9.17 1.47
CA TYR A 69 7.57 -8.37 2.66
C TYR A 69 8.60 -8.66 3.77
N ARG A 70 8.82 -7.65 4.62
CA ARG A 70 9.57 -7.80 5.87
C ARG A 70 8.69 -7.37 7.03
N ARG A 71 8.66 -8.20 8.07
CA ARG A 71 8.03 -7.87 9.36
C ARG A 71 8.99 -7.05 10.21
N LEU A 72 8.59 -5.84 10.58
CA LEU A 72 9.11 -5.14 11.76
C LEU A 72 7.97 -5.10 12.79
N MET A 73 8.26 -5.03 14.10
CA MET A 73 7.21 -5.00 15.12
C MET A 73 6.08 -4.03 14.73
N LEU A 74 4.84 -4.54 14.66
CA LEU A 74 3.61 -3.84 14.27
C LEU A 74 3.53 -3.27 12.83
N LEU A 75 4.53 -3.54 11.98
CA LEU A 75 4.62 -3.00 10.61
C LEU A 75 4.86 -4.10 9.56
N GLN A 76 4.04 -4.12 8.52
CA GLN A 76 4.35 -4.80 7.27
C GLN A 76 5.00 -3.82 6.29
N LEU A 77 6.05 -4.28 5.61
CA LEU A 77 6.78 -3.52 4.60
C LEU A 77 6.74 -4.26 3.27
N ASN A 78 6.11 -3.69 2.24
CA ASN A 78 6.19 -4.20 0.87
C ASN A 78 7.14 -3.31 0.07
N SER A 79 8.21 -3.90 -0.49
CA SER A 79 9.13 -3.19 -1.38
C SER A 79 8.71 -3.42 -2.82
N VAL A 80 8.27 -2.36 -3.50
CA VAL A 80 7.70 -2.43 -4.84
C VAL A 80 8.31 -1.40 -5.77
N THR A 81 8.44 -1.76 -7.05
CA THR A 81 8.85 -0.83 -8.11
C THR A 81 7.64 -0.51 -8.97
N VAL A 82 7.20 0.75 -8.98
CA VAL A 82 6.10 1.22 -9.84
C VAL A 82 6.70 1.71 -11.16
N PRO A 83 6.33 1.15 -12.32
CA PRO A 83 6.90 1.55 -13.60
C PRO A 83 6.56 3.01 -13.94
N ALA A 84 7.37 3.62 -14.81
CA ALA A 84 7.11 4.94 -15.36
C ALA A 84 5.73 4.98 -16.03
N LYS A 85 4.94 6.03 -15.76
CA LYS A 85 3.59 6.21 -16.32
C LYS A 85 2.68 4.99 -16.15
N GLY A 86 2.89 4.21 -15.09
CA GLY A 86 2.23 2.93 -14.89
C GLY A 86 1.57 2.78 -13.53
N THR A 87 0.87 1.66 -13.38
CA THR A 87 0.13 1.30 -12.18
C THR A 87 0.53 -0.09 -11.73
N ILE A 88 0.63 -0.29 -10.42
CA ILE A 88 0.71 -1.62 -9.81
C ILE A 88 -0.45 -1.81 -8.84
N THR A 89 -0.73 -3.06 -8.51
CA THR A 89 -1.69 -3.45 -7.48
C THR A 89 -1.00 -4.38 -6.50
N ILE A 90 -1.08 -4.04 -5.21
CA ILE A 90 -0.62 -4.88 -4.12
C ILE A 90 -1.86 -5.52 -3.49
N THR A 91 -1.80 -6.83 -3.25
CA THR A 91 -2.85 -7.57 -2.56
C THR A 91 -2.26 -8.37 -1.41
N ASP A 92 -2.77 -8.13 -0.21
CA ASP A 92 -2.33 -8.81 1.01
C ASP A 92 -3.55 -9.28 1.81
N THR A 93 -3.43 -10.45 2.45
CA THR A 93 -4.41 -10.93 3.41
C THR A 93 -3.75 -11.16 4.76
N ALA A 94 -4.20 -10.39 5.75
CA ALA A 94 -3.72 -10.47 7.12
C ALA A 94 -4.75 -11.13 8.03
N GLU A 95 -4.27 -11.97 8.95
CA GLU A 95 -5.04 -12.48 10.08
C GLU A 95 -4.53 -11.79 11.35
N ASN A 96 -5.41 -11.03 12.03
CA ASN A 96 -5.15 -10.37 13.30
C ASN A 96 -5.79 -11.19 14.43
N ARG A 97 -5.00 -11.55 15.44
CA ARG A 97 -5.47 -12.24 16.65
C ARG A 97 -5.41 -11.30 17.85
N PHE A 98 -6.47 -11.33 18.67
CA PHE A 98 -6.69 -10.47 19.84
C PHE A 98 -6.68 -11.27 21.13
#